data_AF-A0A8E0RVY1-F1
#
_entry.id   AF-A0A8E0RVY1-F1
#
_cell.length_a   1.000
_cell.length_b   1.000
_cell.length_c   1.000
_cell.angle_alpha   90.00
_cell.angle_beta   90.00
_cell.angle_gamma   90.00
#
_symmetry.space_group_name_H-M   'P 1'
#
loop_
_entity.id
_entity.type
_entity.pdbx_description
1 polymer ?
#
loop_
_entity_poly.entity_id
_entity_poly.type
_entity_poly.pdbx_seq_one_letter_code
_entity_poly.pdbx_strand_id
1 'polypeptide(L)'
;MSAVRIIFRFYSSRCGFATIHNVEDKSQEDRMESFFLSETLKYLYLLFDENNPLNRNEMDYVFSTQAHIFPIKRIREMLKLSPNNPFQSHAKPRGSSSERTSDSVSLLK
;
A
#
# COMPACT_ATOMS: atom_id res chain seq x y z
N MET A 1 -20.34 8.50 2.29
CA MET A 1 -21.16 9.10 1.20
C MET A 1 -21.26 10.63 1.24
N SER A 2 -21.10 11.30 2.39
CA SER A 2 -21.24 12.77 2.49
C SER A 2 -20.20 13.57 1.68
N ALA A 3 -18.94 13.13 1.65
CA ALA A 3 -17.87 13.83 0.92
C ALA A 3 -18.11 13.88 -0.60
N VAL A 4 -18.48 12.75 -1.21
CA VAL A 4 -18.82 12.68 -2.64
C VAL A 4 -19.93 13.67 -2.98
N ARG A 5 -21.02 13.68 -2.19
CA ARG A 5 -22.12 14.62 -2.40
C ARG A 5 -21.68 16.08 -2.33
N ILE A 6 -20.79 16.42 -1.39
CA ILE A 6 -20.24 17.77 -1.24
C ILE A 6 -19.40 18.16 -2.46
N ILE A 7 -18.49 17.29 -2.90
CA ILE A 7 -17.60 17.52 -4.05
C ILE A 7 -18.42 17.81 -5.30
N PHE A 8 -19.36 16.92 -5.65
CA PHE A 8 -20.18 17.10 -6.85
C PHE A 8 -21.15 18.28 -6.74
N ARG A 9 -21.55 18.69 -5.53
CA ARG A 9 -22.48 19.81 -5.34
C ARG A 9 -21.80 21.17 -5.40
N PHE A 10 -20.64 21.33 -4.76
CA PHE A 10 -20.01 22.63 -4.56
C PHE A 10 -18.74 22.83 -5.37
N TYR A 11 -18.02 21.77 -5.73
CA TYR A 11 -16.76 21.89 -6.48
C TYR A 11 -16.96 21.75 -7.99
N SER A 12 -18.14 21.32 -8.47
CA SER A 12 -18.40 21.18 -9.90
C SER A 12 -18.55 22.54 -10.60
N SER A 13 -17.96 22.65 -11.79
CA SER A 13 -17.97 23.82 -12.67
C SER A 13 -18.27 23.41 -14.12
N ARG A 14 -18.45 24.39 -15.03
CA ARG A 14 -18.86 24.13 -16.42
C ARG A 14 -17.95 23.16 -17.19
N CYS A 15 -16.65 23.16 -16.90
CA CYS A 15 -15.65 22.38 -17.62
C CYS A 15 -14.84 21.43 -16.71
N GLY A 16 -15.25 21.22 -15.45
CA GLY A 16 -14.49 20.38 -14.53
C GLY A 16 -14.82 20.65 -13.07
N PHE A 17 -13.78 20.73 -12.24
CA PHE A 17 -13.89 21.05 -10.83
C PHE A 17 -13.10 22.32 -10.50
N ALA A 18 -13.56 23.06 -9.50
CA ALA A 18 -12.99 24.31 -9.05
C ALA A 18 -12.74 24.26 -7.54
N THR A 19 -11.66 24.89 -7.11
CA THR A 19 -11.35 25.08 -5.68
C THR A 19 -12.38 26.01 -5.05
N ILE A 20 -12.79 25.70 -3.82
CA ILE A 20 -13.60 26.61 -3.00
C ILE A 20 -12.67 27.61 -2.33
N HIS A 21 -12.87 28.90 -2.63
CA HIS A 21 -12.09 30.00 -2.08
C HIS A 21 -12.45 30.25 -0.60
N ASN A 22 -13.75 30.32 -0.30
CA ASN A 22 -14.26 30.46 1.06
C ASN A 22 -15.37 29.43 1.34
N VAL A 23 -15.22 28.67 2.43
CA VAL A 23 -16.12 27.57 2.79
C VAL A 23 -17.46 28.06 3.36
N GLU A 24 -17.52 29.27 3.89
CA GLU A 24 -18.75 29.85 4.44
C GLU A 24 -19.72 30.26 3.34
N ASP A 25 -19.22 31.00 2.34
CA ASP A 25 -20.02 31.49 1.20
C ASP A 25 -20.03 30.53 -0.01
N LYS A 26 -19.12 29.55 -0.04
CA LYS A 26 -18.93 28.55 -1.11
C LYS A 26 -18.57 29.18 -2.45
N SER A 27 -17.89 30.32 -2.43
CA SER A 27 -17.30 30.94 -3.61
C SER A 27 -16.26 30.01 -4.25
N GLN A 28 -16.28 29.94 -5.58
CA GLN A 28 -15.34 29.13 -6.37
C GLN A 28 -14.24 30.02 -6.93
N GLU A 29 -13.01 29.52 -6.92
CA GLU A 29 -11.86 30.07 -7.64
C GLU A 29 -11.68 29.30 -8.95
N ASP A 30 -11.37 29.98 -10.06
CA ASP A 30 -11.13 29.35 -11.37
C ASP A 30 -9.75 28.66 -11.42
N ARG A 31 -9.60 27.65 -10.55
CA ARG A 31 -8.40 26.86 -10.38
C ARG A 31 -8.79 25.44 -10.01
N MET A 32 -8.17 24.48 -10.70
CA MET A 32 -8.25 23.07 -10.36
C MET A 32 -6.84 22.57 -10.03
N GLU A 33 -6.64 22.09 -8.81
CA GLU A 33 -5.36 21.50 -8.44
C GLU A 33 -5.19 20.12 -9.08
N SER A 34 -3.98 19.81 -9.55
CA SER A 34 -3.69 18.53 -10.20
C SER A 34 -3.88 17.33 -9.26
N PHE A 35 -3.60 17.53 -7.96
CA PHE A 35 -3.80 16.49 -6.95
C PHE A 35 -5.26 16.05 -6.81
N PHE A 36 -6.23 16.90 -7.20
CA PHE A 36 -7.63 16.51 -7.18
C PHE A 36 -7.88 15.28 -8.06
N LEU A 37 -7.23 15.23 -9.23
CA LEU A 37 -7.32 14.10 -10.15
C LEU A 37 -6.47 12.93 -9.67
N SER A 38 -5.22 13.17 -9.26
CA SER A 38 -4.29 12.07 -8.94
C SER A 38 -4.61 11.40 -7.61
N GLU A 39 -5.08 12.15 -6.61
CA GLU A 39 -5.36 11.67 -5.26
C GLU A 39 -6.87 11.52 -5.02
N THR A 40 -7.63 12.62 -5.05
CA THR A 40 -9.02 12.63 -4.58
C THR A 40 -9.90 11.69 -5.41
N LEU A 41 -9.91 11.85 -6.74
CA LEU A 41 -10.70 10.97 -7.61
C LEU A 41 -10.22 9.52 -7.59
N LYS A 42 -8.91 9.29 -7.49
CA LYS A 42 -8.35 7.94 -7.44
C LYS A 42 -8.77 7.20 -6.17
N TYR A 43 -8.70 7.85 -5.02
CA TYR A 43 -9.14 7.23 -3.76
C TYR A 43 -10.65 7.05 -3.70
N LEU A 44 -11.44 7.99 -4.23
CA LEU A 44 -12.87 7.79 -4.35
C LEU A 44 -13.21 6.58 -5.23
N TYR A 45 -12.52 6.41 -6.37
CA TYR A 45 -12.70 5.25 -7.24
C TYR A 45 -12.38 3.94 -6.50
N LEU A 46 -11.21 3.86 -5.86
CA LEU A 46 -10.78 2.65 -5.13
C LEU A 46 -11.69 2.32 -3.94
N LEU A 47 -12.28 3.33 -3.30
CA LEU A 47 -13.17 3.13 -2.15
C LEU A 47 -14.50 2.47 -2.56
N PHE A 48 -14.98 2.69 -3.78
CA PHE A 48 -16.26 2.14 -4.25
C PHE A 48 -16.11 0.92 -5.18
N ASP A 49 -14.90 0.66 -5.69
CA ASP A 49 -14.57 -0.54 -6.47
C ASP A 49 -13.86 -1.59 -5.60
N GLU A 50 -14.61 -2.24 -4.70
CA GLU A 50 -14.06 -3.25 -3.79
C GLU A 50 -13.38 -4.43 -4.50
N ASN A 51 -13.79 -4.72 -5.75
CA ASN A 51 -13.23 -5.81 -6.54
C ASN A 51 -11.98 -5.43 -7.34
N ASN A 52 -11.51 -4.19 -7.20
CA ASN A 52 -10.33 -3.72 -7.90
C ASN A 52 -9.10 -4.59 -7.58
N PRO A 53 -8.26 -4.95 -8.58
CA PRO A 53 -7.02 -5.68 -8.33
C PRO A 53 -6.09 -5.01 -7.31
N LEU A 54 -6.06 -3.67 -7.26
CA LEU A 54 -5.25 -2.94 -6.29
C LEU A 54 -5.73 -3.15 -4.85
N ASN A 55 -7.05 -3.28 -4.65
CA ASN A 55 -7.65 -3.57 -3.35
C ASN A 55 -7.43 -5.04 -2.94
N ARG A 56 -7.49 -5.97 -3.89
CA ARG A 56 -7.24 -7.40 -3.63
C ARG A 56 -5.77 -7.73 -3.36
N ASN A 57 -4.86 -6.91 -3.88
CA ASN A 57 -3.41 -7.11 -3.80
C ASN A 57 -2.73 -5.98 -3.01
N GLU A 58 -3.33 -5.51 -1.92
CA GLU A 58 -2.85 -4.37 -1.12
C GLU A 58 -1.37 -4.46 -0.70
N MET A 59 -0.85 -5.68 -0.48
CA MET A 59 0.54 -5.92 -0.06
C MET A 59 1.57 -5.84 -1.20
N ASP A 60 1.12 -5.83 -2.45
CA ASP A 60 1.96 -5.82 -3.65
C ASP A 60 2.25 -4.41 -4.16
N TYR A 61 1.54 -3.40 -3.64
CA TYR A 61 1.61 -2.02 -4.09
C TYR A 61 1.85 -1.03 -2.94
N VAL A 62 2.55 0.06 -3.24
CA VAL A 62 2.70 1.21 -2.33
C VAL A 62 2.26 2.45 -3.08
N PHE A 63 1.44 3.27 -2.43
CA PHE A 63 1.06 4.58 -2.95
C PHE A 63 2.06 5.64 -2.48
N SER A 64 2.42 6.54 -3.39
CA SER A 64 3.11 7.77 -3.03
C SER A 64 2.18 8.74 -2.30
N THR A 65 2.74 9.82 -1.76
CA THR A 65 1.94 10.92 -1.19
C THR A 65 1.03 11.61 -2.21
N GLN A 66 1.34 11.52 -3.51
CA GLN A 66 0.50 12.00 -4.63
C GLN A 66 -0.34 10.87 -5.26
N ALA A 67 -0.49 9.76 -4.55
CA ALA A 67 -1.20 8.56 -4.96
C ALA A 67 -0.66 7.90 -6.25
N HIS A 68 0.62 8.07 -6.59
CA HIS A 68 1.26 7.29 -7.66
C HIS A 68 1.47 5.85 -7.19
N ILE A 69 1.11 4.87 -8.03
CA ILE A 69 1.13 3.45 -7.67
C ILE A 69 2.51 2.87 -7.99
N PHE A 70 3.15 2.27 -6.99
CA PHE A 70 4.44 1.60 -7.13
C PHE A 70 4.32 0.10 -6.84
N PRO A 71 4.60 -0.78 -7.82
CA PRO A 71 4.59 -2.22 -7.60
C PRO A 71 5.86 -2.65 -6.84
N ILE A 72 5.68 -3.14 -5.62
CA ILE A 72 6.80 -3.59 -4.77
C ILE A 72 7.02 -5.11 -4.80
N LYS A 73 6.07 -5.88 -5.32
CA LYS A 73 6.17 -7.35 -5.41
C LYS A 73 7.48 -7.81 -6.06
N ARG A 74 7.78 -7.27 -7.25
CA ARG A 74 9.00 -7.60 -8.00
C ARG A 74 10.27 -7.20 -7.26
N ILE A 75 10.28 -6.02 -6.64
CA ILE A 75 11.43 -5.53 -5.85
C ILE A 75 11.66 -6.46 -4.65
N ARG A 76 10.59 -6.87 -3.97
CA ARG A 76 10.65 -7.78 -2.82
C ARG A 76 11.16 -9.17 -3.23
N GLU A 77 10.72 -9.69 -4.37
CA GLU A 77 11.21 -10.95 -4.93
C GLU A 77 12.69 -10.86 -5.29
N MET A 78 13.13 -9.79 -5.96
CA MET A 78 14.54 -9.57 -6.27
C MET A 78 15.40 -9.45 -5.00
N LEU A 79 14.92 -8.77 -3.96
CA LEU A 79 15.63 -8.65 -2.69
C LEU A 79 15.77 -9.99 -1.96
N LYS A 80 14.76 -10.88 -2.03
CA LYS A 80 14.85 -12.23 -1.45
C LYS A 80 15.91 -13.09 -2.15
N LEU A 81 16.08 -12.89 -3.46
CA LEU A 81 17.07 -13.61 -4.26
C LEU A 81 18.48 -13.04 -4.14
N SER A 82 18.63 -11.82 -3.59
CA SER A 82 19.95 -11.20 -3.41
C SER A 82 20.74 -11.90 -2.30
N PRO A 83 21.95 -12.42 -2.58
CA PRO A 83 22.76 -13.12 -1.59
C PRO A 83 23.24 -12.22 -0.43
N ASN A 84 23.28 -10.91 -0.64
CA ASN A 84 23.63 -9.91 0.38
C ASN A 84 22.41 -9.05 0.72
N ASN A 85 21.34 -9.66 1.23
CA ASN A 85 20.15 -8.92 1.64
C ASN A 85 20.32 -8.40 3.10
N PRO A 86 20.49 -7.09 3.32
CA PRO A 86 20.65 -6.52 4.67
C PRO A 86 19.37 -6.60 5.51
N PHE A 87 18.24 -6.98 4.91
CA PHE A 87 16.94 -7.15 5.56
C PHE A 87 16.55 -8.62 5.76
N GLN A 88 17.44 -9.58 5.45
CA GLN A 88 17.24 -10.95 5.92
C GLN A 88 17.29 -10.94 7.44
N SER A 89 16.14 -11.09 8.09
CA SER A 89 16.13 -11.46 9.49
C SER A 89 16.97 -12.73 9.62
N HIS A 90 17.96 -12.72 10.50
CA HIS A 90 18.61 -13.93 10.99
C HIS A 90 17.57 -14.80 11.72
N ALA A 91 16.65 -15.40 10.98
CA ALA A 91 15.82 -16.47 11.46
C ALA A 91 16.75 -17.68 11.57
N LYS A 92 17.38 -17.82 12.74
CA LYS A 92 18.11 -19.02 13.14
C LYS A 92 17.22 -20.23 12.81
N PRO A 93 17.65 -21.16 11.92
CA PRO A 93 16.91 -22.39 11.76
C PRO A 93 16.90 -23.08 13.12
N ARG A 94 15.70 -23.36 13.66
CA ARG A 94 15.56 -24.20 14.86
C ARG A 94 16.20 -25.54 14.51
N GLY A 95 17.29 -25.84 15.20
CA GLY A 95 18.18 -26.95 14.89
C GLY A 95 17.43 -28.28 14.87
N SER A 96 17.80 -29.11 13.89
CA SER A 96 17.76 -30.56 14.05
C SER A 96 18.66 -30.93 15.23
N SER A 97 18.07 -31.35 16.34
CA SER A 97 18.77 -31.97 17.45
C SER A 97 19.36 -33.31 17.01
N SER A 98 20.61 -33.31 16.55
CA SER A 98 21.48 -34.48 16.62
C SER A 98 22.12 -34.50 18.01
N GLU A 99 21.54 -35.24 18.94
CA GLU A 99 22.11 -35.44 20.26
C GLU A 99 23.13 -36.58 20.28
N ARG A 100 24.37 -36.16 20.53
CA ARG A 100 25.42 -36.74 21.40
C ARG A 100 26.04 -38.11 21.07
N THR A 101 27.36 -37.97 20.90
CA THR A 101 28.45 -38.94 20.95
C THR A 101 28.45 -39.83 22.20
N SER A 102 28.65 -41.12 21.96
CA SER A 102 29.45 -42.10 22.72
C SER A 102 29.75 -41.82 24.20
N ASP A 103 29.15 -42.63 25.07
CA ASP A 103 29.80 -43.11 26.29
C ASP A 103 29.65 -44.64 26.39
N SER A 104 30.74 -45.25 26.82
CA SER A 104 31.05 -46.67 26.78
C SER A 104 30.27 -47.54 27.77
N VAL A 105 29.92 -48.75 27.29
CA VAL A 105 29.91 -50.05 27.99
C VAL A 105 28.98 -50.23 29.19
N SER A 106 27.99 -51.10 29.00
CA SER A 106 27.33 -52.03 29.94
C SER A 106 25.88 -52.22 29.44
N LEU A 107 25.25 -53.37 29.36
CA LEU A 107 25.41 -54.66 30.03
C LEU A 107 24.39 -55.60 29.36
N LEU A 108 24.85 -56.77 28.91
CA LEU A 108 24.13 -58.07 28.94
C LEU A 108 22.60 -58.10 28.67
N LYS A 109 22.20 -58.52 27.46
CA LYS A 109 21.46 -59.77 27.14
C LYS A 109 20.95 -59.74 25.71
#